data_AF-A0A7V9RBD8-F1
#
_entry.id   AF-A0A7V9RBD8-F1
#
_cell.length_a   1.000
_cell.length_b   1.000
_cell.length_c   1.000
_cell.angle_alpha   90.00
_cell.angle_beta   90.00
_cell.angle_gamma   90.00
#
_symmetry.space_group_name_H-M   'P 1'
#
loop_
_entity.id
_entity.type
_entity.pdbx_description
1 polymer ?
#
loop_
_entity_poly.entity_id
_entity_poly.type
_entity_poly.pdbx_seq_one_letter_code
_entity_poly.pdbx_strand_id
1 'polypeptide(L)'
;RDAMRWAGEDPQLCKQAAAALGRALWDAAKAEGIATERDRTRVREAADLLVTGDEHGLAGEALGAIGDHLSAANAYSAGGLVERMEVALSKDDDLASKQRDEKTAFADYETSMRVGRRDEARTELVRAVAAAAHAGEYRRKLDHLDTALLTAGKLELRRRGKPLIVACAAQKLVLGRDQLCDLTLRAGGVSRQHAEIDRDDGHFILRDLDSRNGTSVAGLPLAGRVPLVGAGRFGLGDECNLDFEMEDARLIVKVANGLDRGVALIAGDEGAKLSLAPLGLGLDLVFQRGRPLLGRGSCREVAFNHEPLGDVRVQLIRGDRIVADGDEIEVG
;
A
#
# COMPACT_ATOMS: atom_id res chain seq x y z
N ARG A 1 -46.10 -7.37 -30.58
CA ARG A 1 -45.60 -7.21 -31.97
C ARG A 1 -46.73 -7.24 -33.00
N ASP A 2 -47.73 -8.13 -32.88
CA ASP A 2 -48.87 -8.15 -33.82
C ASP A 2 -49.74 -6.88 -33.78
N ALA A 3 -49.89 -6.24 -32.62
CA ALA A 3 -50.58 -4.95 -32.49
C ALA A 3 -49.94 -3.82 -33.33
N MET A 4 -48.61 -3.80 -33.48
CA MET A 4 -47.92 -2.81 -34.32
C MET A 4 -48.11 -3.10 -35.82
N ARG A 5 -48.29 -4.38 -36.21
CA ARG A 5 -48.63 -4.74 -37.59
C ARG A 5 -50.06 -4.36 -37.97
N TRP A 6 -50.98 -4.35 -37.01
CA TRP A 6 -52.39 -4.01 -37.23
C TRP A 6 -52.65 -2.49 -37.26
N ALA A 7 -51.78 -1.69 -36.65
CA ALA A 7 -51.91 -0.23 -36.63
C ALA A 7 -51.75 0.44 -38.02
N GLY A 8 -51.09 -0.22 -38.98
CA GLY A 8 -50.94 0.29 -40.35
C GLY A 8 -50.19 1.62 -40.41
N GLU A 9 -50.72 2.60 -41.16
CA GLU A 9 -50.16 3.96 -41.28
C GLU A 9 -50.84 4.98 -40.34
N ASP A 10 -51.81 4.57 -39.50
CA ASP A 10 -52.49 5.49 -38.59
C ASP A 10 -51.54 5.93 -37.46
N PRO A 11 -51.16 7.22 -37.39
CA PRO A 11 -50.18 7.70 -36.42
C PRO A 11 -50.62 7.52 -34.97
N GLN A 12 -51.92 7.61 -34.70
CA GLN A 12 -52.47 7.57 -33.34
C GLN A 12 -52.53 6.12 -32.82
N LEU A 13 -52.95 5.18 -33.69
CA LEU A 13 -52.93 3.75 -33.37
C LEU A 13 -51.51 3.23 -33.21
N CYS A 14 -50.56 3.67 -34.06
CA CYS A 14 -49.15 3.33 -33.93
C CYS A 14 -48.58 3.78 -32.58
N LYS A 15 -48.88 5.01 -32.16
CA LYS A 15 -48.48 5.57 -30.86
C LYS A 15 -49.02 4.74 -29.69
N GLN A 16 -50.30 4.41 -29.70
CA GLN A 16 -50.93 3.59 -28.65
C GLN A 16 -50.36 2.16 -28.60
N ALA A 17 -50.14 1.53 -29.76
CA ALA A 17 -49.55 0.21 -29.86
C ALA A 17 -48.10 0.18 -29.35
N ALA A 18 -47.31 1.20 -29.68
CA ALA A 18 -45.94 1.37 -29.19
C ALA A 18 -45.90 1.54 -27.66
N ALA A 19 -46.75 2.42 -27.10
CA ALA A 19 -46.85 2.62 -25.65
C ALA A 19 -47.24 1.33 -24.91
N ALA A 20 -48.22 0.58 -25.42
CA ALA A 20 -48.65 -0.68 -24.81
C ALA A 20 -47.56 -1.76 -24.87
N LEU A 21 -46.87 -1.89 -26.01
CA LEU A 21 -45.78 -2.85 -26.16
C LEU A 21 -44.57 -2.48 -25.30
N GLY A 22 -44.20 -1.20 -25.26
CA GLY A 22 -43.12 -0.67 -24.45
C GLY A 22 -43.34 -0.93 -22.96
N ARG A 23 -44.56 -0.66 -22.46
CA ARG A 23 -44.95 -0.98 -21.07
C ARG A 23 -44.82 -2.47 -20.78
N ALA A 24 -45.35 -3.33 -21.64
CA ALA A 24 -45.29 -4.77 -21.44
C ALA A 24 -43.84 -5.31 -21.41
N LEU A 25 -42.98 -4.80 -22.29
CA LEU A 25 -41.56 -5.16 -22.30
C LEU A 25 -40.83 -4.64 -21.06
N TRP A 26 -41.12 -3.42 -20.62
CA TRP A 26 -40.54 -2.85 -19.41
C TRP A 26 -40.96 -3.61 -18.16
N ASP A 27 -42.25 -3.94 -18.03
CA ASP A 27 -42.78 -4.71 -16.91
C ASP A 27 -42.20 -6.14 -16.88
N ALA A 28 -42.07 -6.78 -18.04
CA ALA A 28 -41.40 -8.08 -18.15
C ALA A 28 -39.92 -7.99 -17.73
N ALA A 29 -39.18 -6.99 -18.19
CA ALA A 29 -37.77 -6.81 -17.83
C ALA A 29 -37.58 -6.57 -16.32
N LYS A 30 -38.46 -5.80 -15.69
CA LYS A 30 -38.47 -5.62 -14.22
C LYS A 30 -38.74 -6.93 -13.48
N ALA A 31 -39.70 -7.73 -13.96
CA ALA A 31 -40.09 -8.99 -13.33
C ALA A 31 -39.02 -10.08 -13.47
N GLU A 32 -38.35 -10.17 -14.62
CA GLU A 32 -37.27 -11.12 -14.90
C GLU A 32 -35.94 -10.71 -14.22
N GLY A 33 -35.77 -9.42 -13.95
CA GLY A 33 -34.53 -8.84 -13.47
C GLY A 33 -33.56 -8.49 -14.62
N ILE A 34 -32.72 -7.49 -14.39
CA ILE A 34 -31.79 -6.97 -15.40
C ILE A 34 -30.36 -7.30 -14.96
N ALA A 35 -29.81 -8.41 -15.43
CA ALA A 35 -28.48 -8.87 -15.03
C ALA A 35 -27.48 -8.88 -16.19
N THR A 36 -27.95 -9.21 -17.40
CA THR A 36 -27.09 -9.42 -18.57
C THR A 36 -27.18 -8.26 -19.55
N GLU A 37 -26.21 -8.16 -20.46
CA GLU A 37 -26.29 -7.16 -21.54
C GLU A 37 -27.51 -7.38 -22.44
N ARG A 38 -27.93 -8.64 -22.63
CA ARG A 38 -29.14 -8.97 -23.38
C ARG A 38 -30.38 -8.37 -22.71
N ASP A 39 -30.45 -8.40 -21.38
CA ASP A 39 -31.56 -7.80 -20.64
C ASP A 39 -31.53 -6.27 -20.78
N ARG A 40 -30.34 -5.65 -20.69
CA ARG A 40 -30.19 -4.21 -20.96
C ARG A 40 -30.61 -3.82 -22.36
N THR A 41 -30.29 -4.62 -23.38
CA THR A 41 -30.77 -4.39 -24.76
C THR A 41 -32.30 -4.42 -24.84
N ARG A 42 -32.97 -5.35 -24.16
CA ARG A 42 -34.45 -5.40 -24.10
C ARG A 42 -35.03 -4.16 -23.42
N VAL A 43 -34.37 -3.66 -22.38
CA VAL A 43 -34.81 -2.42 -21.71
C VAL A 43 -34.66 -1.20 -22.62
N ARG A 44 -33.58 -1.12 -23.41
CA ARG A 44 -33.43 -0.07 -24.44
C ARG A 44 -34.53 -0.17 -25.51
N GLU A 45 -34.84 -1.36 -26.01
CA GLU A 45 -35.96 -1.59 -26.95
C GLU A 45 -37.31 -1.15 -26.33
N ALA A 46 -37.54 -1.46 -25.05
CA ALA A 46 -38.74 -1.03 -24.34
C ALA A 46 -38.80 0.51 -24.22
N ALA A 47 -37.70 1.17 -23.88
CA ALA A 47 -37.62 2.61 -23.75
C ALA A 47 -37.88 3.33 -25.09
N ASP A 48 -37.31 2.86 -26.20
CA ASP A 48 -37.54 3.42 -27.54
C ASP A 48 -39.03 3.36 -27.94
N LEU A 49 -39.70 2.25 -27.60
CA LEU A 49 -41.15 2.09 -27.83
C LEU A 49 -41.98 3.01 -26.93
N LEU A 50 -41.55 3.23 -25.68
CA LEU A 50 -42.19 4.17 -24.76
C LEU A 50 -42.04 5.62 -25.23
N VAL A 51 -40.86 6.02 -25.73
CA VAL A 51 -40.64 7.34 -26.36
C VAL A 51 -41.54 7.51 -27.58
N THR A 52 -41.60 6.50 -28.46
CA THR A 52 -42.52 6.50 -29.62
C THR A 52 -43.99 6.63 -29.19
N GLY A 53 -44.32 6.07 -28.03
CA GLY A 53 -45.63 6.14 -27.39
C GLY A 53 -45.92 7.43 -26.61
N ASP A 54 -44.98 8.39 -26.53
CA ASP A 54 -45.05 9.62 -25.71
C ASP A 54 -45.14 9.34 -24.19
N GLU A 55 -44.67 8.18 -23.77
CA GLU A 55 -44.54 7.74 -22.38
C GLU A 55 -43.14 8.06 -21.85
N HIS A 56 -42.74 9.32 -21.99
CA HIS A 56 -41.39 9.82 -21.67
C HIS A 56 -40.95 9.57 -20.22
N GLY A 57 -41.89 9.62 -19.27
CA GLY A 57 -41.63 9.31 -17.86
C GLY A 57 -41.19 7.85 -17.66
N LEU A 58 -41.90 6.91 -18.28
CA LEU A 58 -41.58 5.48 -18.19
C LEU A 58 -40.31 5.14 -18.98
N ALA A 59 -40.08 5.78 -20.13
CA ALA A 59 -38.86 5.62 -20.90
C ALA A 59 -37.61 6.03 -20.09
N GLY A 60 -37.68 7.19 -19.41
CA GLY A 60 -36.60 7.65 -18.54
C GLY A 60 -36.37 6.76 -17.32
N GLU A 61 -37.43 6.20 -16.74
CA GLU A 61 -37.32 5.23 -15.64
C GLU A 61 -36.63 3.94 -16.10
N ALA A 62 -37.01 3.44 -17.28
CA ALA A 62 -36.41 2.23 -17.88
C ALA A 62 -34.91 2.42 -18.16
N LEU A 63 -34.53 3.53 -18.80
CA LEU A 63 -33.13 3.85 -19.11
C LEU A 63 -32.31 4.11 -17.83
N GLY A 64 -32.89 4.80 -16.85
CA GLY A 64 -32.26 5.02 -15.55
C GLY A 64 -31.99 3.72 -14.79
N ALA A 65 -32.86 2.71 -14.92
CA ALA A 65 -32.70 1.42 -14.27
C ALA A 65 -31.53 0.60 -14.81
N ILE A 66 -31.06 0.88 -16.04
CA ILE A 66 -29.88 0.25 -16.62
C ILE A 66 -28.61 1.10 -16.50
N GLY A 67 -28.69 2.25 -15.80
CA GLY A 67 -27.57 3.19 -15.63
C GLY A 67 -27.33 4.12 -16.81
N ASP A 68 -28.21 4.15 -17.81
CA ASP A 68 -28.12 5.04 -18.98
C ASP A 68 -28.77 6.39 -18.66
N HIS A 69 -28.12 7.14 -17.76
CA HIS A 69 -28.66 8.36 -17.18
C HIS A 69 -28.76 9.50 -18.18
N LEU A 70 -27.81 9.61 -19.13
CA LEU A 70 -27.88 10.57 -20.22
C LEU A 70 -29.10 10.33 -21.13
N SER A 71 -29.35 9.09 -21.55
CA SER A 71 -30.53 8.78 -22.38
C SER A 71 -31.83 8.96 -21.59
N ALA A 72 -31.83 8.65 -20.28
CA ALA A 72 -32.96 8.93 -19.41
C ALA A 72 -33.28 10.42 -19.32
N ALA A 73 -32.25 11.27 -19.17
CA ALA A 73 -32.40 12.72 -19.16
C ALA A 73 -33.01 13.23 -20.48
N ASN A 74 -32.54 12.73 -21.62
CA ASN A 74 -33.09 13.06 -22.93
C ASN A 74 -34.58 12.67 -23.05
N ALA A 75 -34.96 11.50 -22.53
CA ALA A 75 -36.35 11.07 -22.51
C ALA A 75 -37.22 11.99 -21.63
N TYR A 76 -36.77 12.34 -20.43
CA TYR A 76 -37.48 13.27 -19.55
C TYR A 76 -37.61 14.68 -20.15
N SER A 77 -36.55 15.16 -20.81
CA SER A 77 -36.54 16.45 -21.51
C SER A 77 -37.61 16.51 -22.61
N ALA A 78 -37.69 15.45 -23.43
CA ALA A 78 -38.70 15.34 -24.49
C ALA A 78 -40.14 15.36 -23.94
N GLY A 79 -40.37 14.83 -22.74
CA GLY A 79 -41.65 14.87 -22.04
C GLY A 79 -41.91 16.11 -21.18
N GLY A 80 -41.00 17.10 -21.16
CA GLY A 80 -41.12 18.29 -20.31
C GLY A 80 -40.94 18.03 -18.80
N LEU A 81 -40.38 16.88 -18.41
CA LEU A 81 -40.18 16.45 -17.02
C LEU A 81 -38.86 16.99 -16.46
N VAL A 82 -38.76 18.31 -16.31
CA VAL A 82 -37.50 19.03 -15.99
C VAL A 82 -36.83 18.52 -14.70
N GLU A 83 -37.57 18.36 -13.60
CA GLU A 83 -37.00 17.90 -12.33
C GLU A 83 -36.36 16.50 -12.44
N ARG A 84 -37.01 15.58 -13.18
CA ARG A 84 -36.49 14.23 -13.39
C ARG A 84 -35.26 14.23 -14.31
N MET A 85 -35.25 15.12 -15.30
CA MET A 85 -34.10 15.33 -16.18
C MET A 85 -32.88 15.81 -15.38
N GLU A 86 -33.03 16.82 -14.52
CA GLU A 86 -31.94 17.34 -13.69
C GLU A 86 -31.35 16.26 -12.77
N VAL A 87 -32.21 15.47 -12.12
CA VAL A 87 -31.77 14.34 -11.30
C VAL A 87 -31.02 13.29 -12.12
N ALA A 88 -31.45 13.01 -13.34
CA ALA A 88 -30.76 12.07 -14.22
C ALA A 88 -29.39 12.60 -14.66
N LEU A 89 -29.29 13.87 -15.07
CA LEU A 89 -28.00 14.50 -15.42
C LEU A 89 -27.04 14.52 -14.24
N SER A 90 -27.51 14.86 -13.03
CA SER A 90 -26.68 14.82 -11.83
C SER A 90 -26.09 13.44 -11.55
N LYS A 91 -26.86 12.36 -11.79
CA LYS A 91 -26.35 10.99 -11.65
C LYS A 91 -25.32 10.62 -12.71
N ASP A 92 -25.51 11.09 -13.94
CA ASP A 92 -24.56 10.90 -15.04
C ASP A 92 -23.23 11.60 -14.74
N ASP A 93 -23.30 12.86 -14.30
CA ASP A 93 -22.14 13.66 -13.88
C ASP A 93 -21.38 13.02 -12.72
N ASP A 94 -22.10 12.56 -11.69
CA ASP A 94 -21.51 11.84 -10.56
C ASP A 94 -20.79 10.57 -10.99
N LEU A 95 -21.39 9.77 -11.88
CA LEU A 95 -20.80 8.56 -12.42
C LEU A 95 -19.54 8.88 -13.23
N ALA A 96 -19.62 9.88 -14.11
CA ALA A 96 -18.49 10.32 -14.91
C ALA A 96 -17.36 10.89 -14.04
N SER A 97 -17.69 11.60 -12.96
CA SER A 97 -16.71 12.08 -11.98
C SER A 97 -16.00 10.93 -11.29
N LYS A 98 -16.74 9.95 -10.78
CA LYS A 98 -16.16 8.76 -10.13
C LYS A 98 -15.24 7.99 -11.07
N GLN A 99 -15.61 7.81 -12.33
CA GLN A 99 -14.75 7.14 -13.31
C GLN A 99 -13.46 7.90 -13.60
N ARG A 100 -13.52 9.24 -13.69
CA ARG A 100 -12.32 10.09 -13.84
C ARG A 100 -11.45 10.02 -12.59
N ASP A 101 -12.06 10.05 -11.40
CA ASP A 101 -11.36 9.97 -10.12
C ASP A 101 -10.67 8.62 -9.95
N GLU A 102 -11.34 7.51 -10.27
CA GLU A 102 -10.76 6.16 -10.29
C GLU A 102 -9.52 6.09 -11.18
N LYS A 103 -9.64 6.55 -12.43
CA LYS A 103 -8.54 6.56 -13.41
C LYS A 103 -7.36 7.41 -12.93
N THR A 104 -7.66 8.60 -12.41
CA THR A 104 -6.63 9.54 -11.95
C THR A 104 -5.92 8.99 -10.72
N ALA A 105 -6.66 8.54 -9.71
CA ALA A 105 -6.11 7.96 -8.50
C ALA A 105 -5.24 6.73 -8.81
N PHE A 106 -5.65 5.86 -9.74
CA PHE A 106 -4.82 4.72 -10.10
C PHE A 106 -3.51 5.12 -10.80
N ALA A 107 -3.54 6.11 -11.71
CA ALA A 107 -2.33 6.63 -12.35
C ALA A 107 -1.37 7.31 -11.35
N ASP A 108 -1.93 8.03 -10.37
CA ASP A 108 -1.17 8.67 -9.30
C ASP A 108 -0.55 7.63 -8.36
N TYR A 109 -1.28 6.54 -8.05
CA TYR A 109 -0.73 5.38 -7.36
C TYR A 109 0.48 4.79 -8.09
N GLU A 110 0.37 4.50 -9.40
CA GLU A 110 1.46 3.91 -10.19
C GLU A 110 2.69 4.83 -10.21
N THR A 111 2.46 6.13 -10.37
CA THR A 111 3.51 7.14 -10.32
C THR A 111 4.19 7.15 -8.96
N SER A 112 3.42 7.19 -7.88
CA SER A 112 3.91 7.23 -6.50
C SER A 112 4.68 5.96 -6.14
N MET A 113 4.24 4.79 -6.62
CA MET A 113 4.98 3.54 -6.47
C MET A 113 6.33 3.58 -7.20
N ARG A 114 6.37 4.11 -8.42
CA ARG A 114 7.61 4.20 -9.20
C ARG A 114 8.65 5.13 -8.54
N VAL A 115 8.21 6.26 -7.99
CA VAL A 115 9.10 7.22 -7.32
C VAL A 115 9.33 6.92 -5.84
N GLY A 116 8.86 5.77 -5.33
CA GLY A 116 9.09 5.34 -3.95
C GLY A 116 8.35 6.16 -2.88
N ARG A 117 7.21 6.77 -3.20
CA ARG A 117 6.34 7.49 -2.23
C ARG A 117 5.19 6.60 -1.80
N ARG A 118 5.45 5.68 -0.87
CA ARG A 118 4.56 4.55 -0.56
C ARG A 118 3.32 4.96 0.21
N ASP A 119 3.44 5.92 1.13
CA ASP A 119 2.28 6.47 1.84
C ASP A 119 1.35 7.27 0.91
N GLU A 120 1.90 8.02 -0.06
CA GLU A 120 1.12 8.66 -1.13
C GLU A 120 0.44 7.61 -2.01
N ALA A 121 1.18 6.61 -2.48
CA ALA A 121 0.64 5.50 -3.28
C ALA A 121 -0.53 4.79 -2.57
N ARG A 122 -0.41 4.54 -1.27
CA ARG A 122 -1.47 3.96 -0.46
C ARG A 122 -2.71 4.85 -0.42
N THR A 123 -2.53 6.16 -0.23
CA THR A 123 -3.63 7.13 -0.21
C THR A 123 -4.38 7.13 -1.54
N GLU A 124 -3.65 7.06 -2.64
CA GLU A 124 -4.22 7.00 -3.99
C GLU A 124 -4.96 5.68 -4.25
N LEU A 125 -4.45 4.54 -3.76
CA LEU A 125 -5.20 3.27 -3.82
C LEU A 125 -6.52 3.34 -3.03
N VAL A 126 -6.52 3.98 -1.85
CA VAL A 126 -7.75 4.17 -1.08
C VAL A 126 -8.77 5.02 -1.87
N ARG A 127 -8.30 6.08 -2.55
CA ARG A 127 -9.15 6.89 -3.45
C ARG A 127 -9.71 6.05 -4.61
N ALA A 128 -8.88 5.25 -5.26
CA ALA A 128 -9.32 4.36 -6.33
C ALA A 128 -10.36 3.34 -5.85
N VAL A 129 -10.16 2.72 -4.68
CA VAL A 129 -11.13 1.80 -4.05
C VAL A 129 -12.48 2.49 -3.80
N ALA A 130 -12.47 3.75 -3.37
CA ALA A 130 -13.69 4.50 -3.07
C ALA A 130 -14.44 4.94 -4.34
N ALA A 131 -13.72 5.24 -5.42
CA ALA A 131 -14.30 5.71 -6.68
C ALA A 131 -14.78 4.56 -7.58
N ALA A 132 -14.14 3.39 -7.51
CA ALA A 132 -14.35 2.30 -8.45
C ALA A 132 -15.70 1.61 -8.33
N ALA A 133 -16.33 1.34 -9.48
CA ALA A 133 -17.50 0.45 -9.56
C ALA A 133 -17.14 -1.00 -9.17
N HIS A 134 -15.91 -1.44 -9.47
CA HIS A 134 -15.41 -2.79 -9.19
C HIS A 134 -14.04 -2.76 -8.51
N ALA A 135 -14.00 -2.42 -7.22
CA ALA A 135 -12.76 -2.20 -6.47
C ALA A 135 -11.91 -3.45 -6.16
N GLY A 136 -12.22 -4.63 -6.72
CA GLY A 136 -11.58 -5.90 -6.34
C GLY A 136 -10.08 -5.94 -6.59
N GLU A 137 -9.61 -5.40 -7.71
CA GLU A 137 -8.18 -5.32 -8.02
C GLU A 137 -7.48 -4.32 -7.08
N TYR A 138 -8.05 -3.13 -6.89
CA TYR A 138 -7.45 -2.09 -6.05
C TYR A 138 -7.33 -2.52 -4.59
N ARG A 139 -8.33 -3.24 -4.05
CA ARG A 139 -8.27 -3.80 -2.69
C ARG A 139 -7.12 -4.79 -2.54
N ARG A 140 -6.92 -5.69 -3.50
CA ARG A 140 -5.78 -6.63 -3.47
C ARG A 140 -4.44 -5.92 -3.48
N LYS A 141 -4.29 -4.87 -4.29
CA LYS A 141 -3.07 -4.05 -4.33
C LYS A 141 -2.86 -3.31 -3.00
N LEU A 142 -3.93 -2.76 -2.42
CA LEU A 142 -3.90 -2.09 -1.12
C LEU A 142 -3.49 -3.05 0.00
N ASP A 143 -4.10 -4.24 0.07
CA ASP A 143 -3.75 -5.26 1.06
C ASP A 143 -2.29 -5.71 0.94
N HIS A 144 -1.81 -5.86 -0.30
CA HIS A 144 -0.42 -6.19 -0.57
C HIS A 144 0.53 -5.07 -0.09
N LEU A 145 0.23 -3.82 -0.43
CA LEU A 145 1.01 -2.67 0.01
C LEU A 145 1.01 -2.53 1.53
N ASP A 146 -0.14 -2.68 2.18
CA ASP A 146 -0.29 -2.61 3.64
C ASP A 146 0.54 -3.69 4.35
N THR A 147 0.63 -4.88 3.76
CA THR A 147 1.45 -5.98 4.28
C THR A 147 2.96 -5.74 4.08
N ALA A 148 3.34 -5.08 2.99
CA ALA A 148 4.73 -4.79 2.65
C ALA A 148 5.28 -3.55 3.39
N LEU A 149 4.41 -2.64 3.79
CA LEU A 149 4.76 -1.39 4.47
C LEU A 149 5.50 -1.64 5.79
N LEU A 150 6.69 -1.06 5.92
CA LEU A 150 7.48 -1.08 7.15
C LEU A 150 7.02 0.08 8.05
N THR A 151 6.51 -0.24 9.24
CA THR A 151 5.92 0.73 10.21
C THR A 151 6.65 0.78 11.55
N ALA A 152 7.42 -0.26 11.88
CA ALA A 152 7.99 -0.44 13.22
C ALA A 152 9.33 0.29 13.45
N GLY A 153 9.79 1.10 12.49
CA GLY A 153 11.12 1.70 12.57
C GLY A 153 12.25 0.69 12.50
N LYS A 154 12.03 -0.47 11.86
CA LYS A 154 13.03 -1.51 11.62
C LYS A 154 13.10 -1.81 10.11
N LEU A 155 14.31 -2.02 9.62
CA LEU A 155 14.60 -2.37 8.23
C LEU A 155 15.68 -3.45 8.18
N GLU A 156 15.47 -4.49 7.39
CA GLU A 156 16.47 -5.53 7.11
C GLU A 156 17.00 -5.36 5.69
N LEU A 157 18.31 -5.30 5.53
CA LEU A 157 18.99 -5.17 4.24
C LEU A 157 19.83 -6.43 3.98
N ARG A 158 19.36 -7.25 3.04
CA ARG A 158 20.02 -8.49 2.63
C ARG A 158 20.85 -8.24 1.38
N ARG A 159 22.17 -8.37 1.52
CA ARG A 159 23.13 -8.23 0.41
C ARG A 159 23.62 -9.60 -0.03
N ARG A 160 23.74 -9.82 -1.34
CA ARG A 160 24.20 -11.10 -1.88
C ARG A 160 25.60 -11.46 -1.37
N GLY A 161 25.73 -12.58 -0.67
CA GLY A 161 27.03 -13.08 -0.16
C GLY A 161 27.65 -12.22 0.94
N LYS A 162 26.91 -11.29 1.54
CA LYS A 162 27.36 -10.43 2.64
C LYS A 162 26.47 -10.65 3.86
N PRO A 163 26.96 -10.34 5.08
CA PRO A 163 26.12 -10.40 6.27
C PRO A 163 24.95 -9.42 6.22
N LEU A 164 23.85 -9.79 6.90
CA LEU A 164 22.65 -8.99 7.09
C LEU A 164 22.99 -7.67 7.81
N ILE A 165 22.37 -6.58 7.36
CA ILE A 165 22.32 -5.32 8.09
C ILE A 165 20.89 -5.11 8.58
N VAL A 166 20.73 -4.78 9.85
CA VAL A 166 19.47 -4.33 10.45
C VAL A 166 19.62 -2.86 10.81
N ALA A 167 18.73 -2.00 10.31
CA ALA A 167 18.67 -0.59 10.69
C ALA A 167 17.42 -0.33 11.53
N CYS A 168 17.56 0.38 12.64
CA CYS A 168 16.46 0.62 13.58
C CYS A 168 16.40 2.07 14.06
N ALA A 169 15.19 2.57 14.27
CA ALA A 169 14.90 3.82 14.99
C ALA A 169 13.98 3.61 16.21
N ALA A 170 13.68 2.36 16.56
CA ALA A 170 12.92 2.01 17.76
C ALA A 170 13.66 2.44 19.04
N GLN A 171 12.88 2.82 20.06
CA GLN A 171 13.41 3.20 21.37
C GLN A 171 14.06 2.01 22.10
N LYS A 172 13.50 0.81 21.93
CA LYS A 172 14.00 -0.42 22.56
C LYS A 172 14.40 -1.41 21.50
N LEU A 173 15.58 -2.00 21.66
CA LEU A 173 16.15 -2.97 20.75
C LEU A 173 16.39 -4.26 21.52
N VAL A 174 15.64 -5.31 21.19
CA VAL A 174 15.77 -6.62 21.83
C VAL A 174 16.71 -7.50 21.01
N LEU A 175 17.69 -8.08 21.68
CA LEU A 175 18.66 -9.03 21.11
C LEU A 175 18.36 -10.42 21.66
N GLY A 176 18.31 -11.42 20.78
CA GLY A 176 17.98 -12.77 21.21
C GLY A 176 17.83 -13.76 20.07
N ARG A 177 17.52 -15.02 20.39
CA ARG A 177 17.34 -16.08 19.40
C ARG A 177 15.93 -16.13 18.80
N ASP A 178 14.98 -15.44 19.39
CA ASP A 178 13.62 -15.34 18.87
C ASP A 178 13.60 -14.54 17.55
N GLN A 179 12.72 -14.91 16.63
CA GLN A 179 12.53 -14.20 15.35
C GLN A 179 11.84 -12.85 15.54
N LEU A 180 11.19 -12.64 16.69
CA LEU A 180 10.57 -11.38 17.06
C LEU A 180 11.57 -10.35 17.62
N CYS A 181 12.84 -10.72 17.83
CA CYS A 181 13.87 -9.78 18.27
C CYS A 181 14.29 -8.82 17.14
N ASP A 182 14.76 -7.64 17.51
CA ASP A 182 15.29 -6.66 16.56
C ASP A 182 16.57 -7.17 15.90
N LEU A 183 17.46 -7.78 16.69
CA LEU A 183 18.59 -8.56 16.22
C LEU A 183 18.42 -10.04 16.61
N THR A 184 18.02 -10.86 15.64
CA THR A 184 17.91 -12.31 15.82
C THR A 184 19.28 -13.00 15.66
N LEU A 185 19.66 -13.80 16.65
CA LEU A 185 20.97 -14.44 16.77
C LEU A 185 20.83 -15.97 16.86
N ARG A 186 21.45 -16.69 15.93
CA ARG A 186 21.46 -18.15 15.81
C ARG A 186 22.60 -18.74 16.63
N ALA A 187 22.46 -18.68 17.95
CA ALA A 187 23.41 -19.25 18.89
C ALA A 187 22.69 -20.02 20.01
N GLY A 188 23.12 -21.25 20.28
CA GLY A 188 22.45 -22.15 21.24
C GLY A 188 22.45 -21.62 22.68
N GLY A 189 23.50 -20.90 23.06
CA GLY A 189 23.63 -20.23 24.35
C GLY A 189 22.84 -18.93 24.51
N VAL A 190 22.18 -18.45 23.46
CA VAL A 190 21.39 -17.20 23.50
C VAL A 190 19.93 -17.49 23.83
N SER A 191 19.36 -16.67 24.71
CA SER A 191 17.97 -16.78 25.19
C SER A 191 17.02 -16.25 24.11
N ARG A 192 15.73 -16.61 24.18
CA ARG A 192 14.73 -16.12 23.20
C ARG A 192 14.75 -14.60 23.12
N GLN A 193 14.61 -13.93 24.26
CA GLN A 193 14.96 -12.53 24.47
C GLN A 193 16.08 -12.55 25.52
N HIS A 194 17.27 -12.04 25.19
CA HIS A 194 18.45 -12.23 26.03
C HIS A 194 18.91 -10.90 26.64
N ALA A 195 19.01 -9.87 25.81
CA ALA A 195 19.36 -8.53 26.27
C ALA A 195 18.50 -7.50 25.56
N GLU A 196 18.37 -6.34 26.18
CA GLU A 196 17.73 -5.17 25.62
C GLU A 196 18.74 -4.01 25.62
N ILE A 197 18.73 -3.25 24.53
CA ILE A 197 19.36 -1.94 24.46
C ILE A 197 18.25 -0.90 24.42
N ASP A 198 18.15 -0.12 25.48
CA ASP A 198 17.20 0.99 25.61
C ASP A 198 17.86 2.28 25.16
N ARG A 199 17.21 3.03 24.28
CA ARG A 199 17.66 4.34 23.81
C ARG A 199 17.01 5.44 24.63
N ASP A 200 17.82 6.33 25.17
CA ASP A 200 17.39 7.45 26.01
C ASP A 200 18.25 8.68 25.69
N ASP A 201 17.64 9.75 25.18
CA ASP A 201 18.31 11.02 24.81
C ASP A 201 19.66 10.86 24.07
N GLY A 202 19.71 10.05 23.01
CA GLY A 202 20.93 9.81 22.21
C GLY A 202 21.97 8.89 22.87
N HIS A 203 21.66 8.36 24.06
CA HIS A 203 22.43 7.32 24.74
C HIS A 203 21.79 5.95 24.56
N PHE A 204 22.61 4.90 24.65
CA PHE A 204 22.15 3.51 24.57
C PHE A 204 22.55 2.78 25.85
N ILE A 205 21.60 2.09 26.46
CA ILE A 205 21.76 1.44 27.75
C ILE A 205 21.49 -0.05 27.57
N LEU A 206 22.53 -0.87 27.77
CA LEU A 206 22.44 -2.33 27.74
C LEU A 206 21.94 -2.87 29.08
N ARG A 207 21.00 -3.83 29.02
CA ARG A 207 20.57 -4.63 30.16
C ARG A 207 20.31 -6.08 29.79
N ASP A 208 20.55 -6.98 30.73
CA ASP A 208 20.16 -8.38 30.62
C ASP A 208 18.65 -8.55 30.90
N LEU A 209 17.99 -9.49 30.20
CA LEU A 209 16.57 -9.80 30.34
C LEU A 209 16.34 -11.13 31.08
N ASP A 210 17.03 -11.33 32.21
CA ASP A 210 17.00 -12.57 33.00
C ASP A 210 17.38 -13.79 32.15
N SER A 211 18.48 -13.63 31.41
CA SER A 211 18.92 -14.60 30.44
C SER A 211 19.57 -15.82 31.12
N ARG A 212 19.41 -17.01 30.54
CA ARG A 212 19.93 -18.26 31.15
C ARG A 212 21.43 -18.25 31.42
N ASN A 213 22.20 -17.68 30.49
CA ASN A 213 23.66 -17.72 30.52
C ASN A 213 24.29 -16.35 30.85
N GLY A 214 23.46 -15.33 31.13
CA GLY A 214 23.90 -13.98 31.44
C GLY A 214 24.47 -13.20 30.25
N THR A 215 24.51 -11.88 30.42
CA THR A 215 25.19 -10.94 29.54
C THR A 215 26.52 -10.53 30.18
N SER A 216 27.56 -10.31 29.38
CA SER A 216 28.86 -9.80 29.86
C SER A 216 29.28 -8.54 29.11
N VAL A 217 30.04 -7.64 29.74
CA VAL A 217 30.66 -6.47 29.10
C VAL A 217 32.14 -6.49 29.40
N ALA A 218 32.98 -6.39 28.36
CA ALA A 218 34.44 -6.54 28.47
C ALA A 218 34.87 -7.83 29.22
N GLY A 219 34.09 -8.93 29.06
CA GLY A 219 34.34 -10.22 29.70
C GLY A 219 33.90 -10.34 31.16
N LEU A 220 33.31 -9.29 31.75
CA LEU A 220 32.79 -9.32 33.11
C LEU A 220 31.25 -9.44 33.09
N PRO A 221 30.63 -10.22 33.98
CA PRO A 221 29.17 -10.30 34.07
C PRO A 221 28.54 -8.92 34.23
N LEU A 222 27.49 -8.67 33.44
CA LEU A 222 26.74 -7.42 33.47
C LEU A 222 25.92 -7.34 34.76
N ALA A 223 26.08 -6.24 35.52
CA ALA A 223 25.25 -5.93 36.68
C ALA A 223 24.34 -4.74 36.38
N GLY A 224 23.03 -4.97 36.36
CA GLY A 224 22.03 -3.92 36.16
C GLY A 224 22.05 -3.33 34.74
N ARG A 225 22.05 -2.00 34.65
CA ARG A 225 22.02 -1.22 33.41
C ARG A 225 23.38 -0.59 33.16
N VAL A 226 23.96 -0.79 31.99
CA VAL A 226 25.26 -0.21 31.62
C VAL A 226 25.13 0.64 30.36
N PRO A 227 25.55 1.92 30.39
CA PRO A 227 25.59 2.74 29.20
C PRO A 227 26.67 2.25 28.23
N LEU A 228 26.32 2.13 26.96
CA LEU A 228 27.26 1.89 25.87
C LEU A 228 27.89 3.22 25.48
N VAL A 229 29.20 3.35 25.68
CA VAL A 229 29.96 4.58 25.42
C VAL A 229 31.19 4.25 24.60
N GLY A 230 31.49 5.08 23.59
CA GLY A 230 32.62 4.87 22.70
C GLY A 230 32.51 3.53 21.97
N ALA A 231 33.54 2.69 22.06
CA ALA A 231 33.53 1.37 21.45
C ALA A 231 33.88 0.29 22.49
N GLY A 232 33.41 -0.93 22.27
CA GLY A 232 33.69 -2.05 23.16
C GLY A 232 33.08 -3.35 22.68
N ARG A 233 33.00 -4.32 23.60
CA ARG A 233 32.44 -5.64 23.35
C ARG A 233 31.55 -6.08 24.50
N PHE A 234 30.41 -6.68 24.16
CA PHE A 234 29.57 -7.41 25.09
C PHE A 234 29.28 -8.82 24.57
N GLY A 235 29.01 -9.75 25.48
CA GLY A 235 28.70 -11.14 25.17
C GLY A 235 27.29 -11.51 25.63
N LEU A 236 26.60 -12.34 24.86
CA LEU A 236 25.32 -12.96 25.19
C LEU A 236 25.56 -14.46 25.42
N GLY A 237 25.72 -14.84 26.68
CA GLY A 237 26.38 -16.10 27.06
C GLY A 237 27.83 -16.18 26.59
N ASP A 238 28.39 -17.40 26.57
CA ASP A 238 29.82 -17.61 26.30
C ASP A 238 30.18 -17.64 24.80
N GLU A 239 29.20 -17.94 23.95
CA GLU A 239 29.45 -18.26 22.54
C GLU A 239 29.15 -17.10 21.57
N CYS A 240 28.42 -16.07 22.00
CA CYS A 240 27.97 -14.98 21.13
C CYS A 240 28.54 -13.64 21.60
N ASN A 241 29.58 -13.16 20.92
CA ASN A 241 30.21 -11.89 21.19
C ASN A 241 29.79 -10.84 20.16
N LEU A 242 29.50 -9.63 20.61
CA LEU A 242 29.13 -8.49 19.78
C LEU A 242 30.05 -7.30 20.08
N ASP A 243 30.64 -6.75 19.03
CA ASP A 243 31.36 -5.49 19.07
C ASP A 243 30.37 -4.34 18.92
N PHE A 244 30.56 -3.27 19.66
CA PHE A 244 29.75 -2.06 19.52
C PHE A 244 30.61 -0.82 19.35
N GLU A 245 30.04 0.18 18.69
CA GLU A 245 30.65 1.49 18.46
C GLU A 245 29.56 2.56 18.48
N MET A 246 29.82 3.64 19.21
CA MET A 246 29.00 4.84 19.31
C MET A 246 29.64 5.97 18.49
N GLU A 247 28.88 6.56 17.58
CA GLU A 247 29.33 7.66 16.73
C GLU A 247 28.14 8.59 16.43
N ASP A 248 28.26 9.90 16.63
CA ASP A 248 27.20 10.88 16.32
C ASP A 248 25.78 10.48 16.82
N ALA A 249 25.67 10.02 18.07
CA ALA A 249 24.43 9.52 18.68
C ALA A 249 23.78 8.31 17.97
N ARG A 250 24.55 7.60 17.13
CA ARG A 250 24.18 6.30 16.56
C ARG A 250 24.96 5.19 17.24
N LEU A 251 24.31 4.04 17.40
CA LEU A 251 24.91 2.81 17.86
C LEU A 251 25.08 1.87 16.67
N ILE A 252 26.28 1.31 16.52
CA ILE A 252 26.56 0.20 15.63
C ILE A 252 26.91 -1.01 16.48
N VAL A 253 26.27 -2.15 16.23
CA VAL A 253 26.56 -3.44 16.86
C VAL A 253 26.90 -4.44 15.76
N LYS A 254 28.00 -5.18 15.88
CA LYS A 254 28.45 -6.19 14.91
C LYS A 254 28.71 -7.51 15.63
N VAL A 255 28.13 -8.59 15.12
CA VAL A 255 28.37 -9.93 15.64
C VAL A 255 29.80 -10.35 15.31
N ALA A 256 30.62 -10.61 16.33
CA ALA A 256 32.06 -10.85 16.18
C ALA A 256 32.39 -12.31 15.82
N ASN A 257 31.57 -13.27 16.24
CA ASN A 257 31.84 -14.71 16.11
C ASN A 257 30.55 -15.53 15.84
N GLY A 258 30.72 -16.84 15.62
CA GLY A 258 29.61 -17.77 15.41
C GLY A 258 29.00 -17.71 14.01
N LEU A 259 27.81 -18.30 13.87
CA LEU A 259 27.11 -18.46 12.57
C LEU A 259 26.65 -17.14 11.95
N ASP A 260 26.36 -16.14 12.79
CA ASP A 260 25.94 -14.80 12.38
C ASP A 260 27.09 -13.80 12.33
N ARG A 261 28.34 -14.27 12.31
CA ARG A 261 29.51 -13.40 12.24
C ARG A 261 29.37 -12.37 11.11
N GLY A 262 29.53 -11.11 11.47
CA GLY A 262 29.45 -9.96 10.58
C GLY A 262 28.05 -9.38 10.41
N VAL A 263 26.98 -10.04 10.89
CA VAL A 263 25.65 -9.43 10.96
C VAL A 263 25.75 -8.18 11.80
N ALA A 264 25.16 -7.09 11.32
CA ALA A 264 25.27 -5.79 11.96
C ALA A 264 23.90 -5.19 12.22
N LEU A 265 23.77 -4.49 13.34
CA LEU A 265 22.67 -3.61 13.67
C LEU A 265 23.21 -2.18 13.72
N ILE A 266 22.49 -1.23 13.12
CA ILE A 266 22.71 0.20 13.27
C ILE A 266 21.43 0.84 13.80
N ALA A 267 21.56 1.67 14.83
CA ALA A 267 20.43 2.35 15.44
C ALA A 267 20.73 3.82 15.70
N GLY A 268 19.72 4.68 15.56
CA GLY A 268 19.78 6.09 15.93
C GLY A 268 18.39 6.70 15.94
N ASP A 269 18.29 7.99 16.24
CA ASP A 269 17.00 8.64 16.48
C ASP A 269 16.09 8.72 15.25
N GLU A 270 14.79 8.86 15.54
CA GLU A 270 13.79 9.21 14.52
C GLU A 270 14.20 10.53 13.84
N GLY A 271 14.20 10.56 12.51
CA GLY A 271 14.64 11.72 11.73
C GLY A 271 16.16 11.86 11.59
N ALA A 272 16.98 11.13 12.36
CA ALA A 272 18.43 11.18 12.24
C ALA A 272 18.91 10.45 10.99
N LYS A 273 20.00 10.95 10.39
CA LYS A 273 20.65 10.32 9.24
C LYS A 273 21.56 9.19 9.70
N LEU A 274 21.23 7.97 9.30
CA LEU A 274 22.03 6.76 9.55
C LEU A 274 22.87 6.44 8.30
N SER A 275 24.16 6.81 8.33
CA SER A 275 25.10 6.39 7.28
C SER A 275 25.41 4.90 7.39
N LEU A 276 25.26 4.15 6.30
CA LEU A 276 25.59 2.72 6.26
C LEU A 276 27.06 2.47 5.86
N ALA A 277 27.83 3.54 5.61
CA ALA A 277 29.22 3.43 5.16
C ALA A 277 30.12 2.60 6.11
N PRO A 278 30.00 2.70 7.45
CA PRO A 278 30.75 1.84 8.38
C PRO A 278 30.42 0.34 8.28
N LEU A 279 29.34 -0.01 7.60
CA LEU A 279 28.90 -1.38 7.32
C LEU A 279 29.23 -1.81 5.87
N GLY A 280 30.03 -1.00 5.17
CA GLY A 280 30.47 -1.25 3.80
C GLY A 280 29.38 -1.01 2.76
N LEU A 281 28.43 -0.10 3.02
CA LEU A 281 27.38 0.27 2.08
C LEU A 281 27.25 1.79 2.02
N GLY A 282 27.48 2.41 0.86
CA GLY A 282 27.51 3.87 0.73
C GLY A 282 26.15 4.58 0.88
N LEU A 283 25.07 3.84 1.08
CA LEU A 283 23.71 4.37 1.26
C LEU A 283 23.52 4.99 2.65
N ASP A 284 22.45 5.76 2.81
CA ASP A 284 22.03 6.24 4.12
C ASP A 284 20.51 6.15 4.30
N LEU A 285 20.08 6.08 5.56
CA LEU A 285 18.68 5.95 5.94
C LEU A 285 18.25 7.10 6.85
N VAL A 286 16.98 7.46 6.76
CA VAL A 286 16.30 8.28 7.77
C VAL A 286 14.98 7.58 8.07
N PHE A 287 14.63 7.46 9.34
CA PHE A 287 13.30 6.99 9.72
C PHE A 287 12.35 8.18 9.93
N GLN A 288 11.15 8.13 9.36
CA GLN A 288 10.11 9.14 9.60
C GLN A 288 8.77 8.46 9.91
N ARG A 289 8.24 8.69 11.11
CA ARG A 289 7.09 7.97 11.67
C ARG A 289 7.26 6.45 11.55
N GLY A 290 8.47 5.95 11.81
CA GLY A 290 8.82 4.53 11.70
C GLY A 290 8.98 4.01 10.26
N ARG A 291 8.81 4.87 9.25
CA ARG A 291 9.05 4.54 7.83
C ARG A 291 10.53 4.68 7.49
N PRO A 292 11.19 3.68 6.89
CA PRO A 292 12.55 3.84 6.38
C PRO A 292 12.56 4.61 5.05
N LEU A 293 13.28 5.73 5.00
CA LEU A 293 13.57 6.48 3.79
C LEU A 293 15.05 6.33 3.40
N LEU A 294 15.28 5.72 2.24
CA LEU A 294 16.60 5.52 1.66
C LEU A 294 17.06 6.74 0.89
N GLY A 295 18.27 7.21 1.17
CA GLY A 295 19.02 8.14 0.34
C GLY A 295 20.22 7.46 -0.31
N ARG A 296 20.67 8.02 -1.45
CA ARG A 296 21.85 7.52 -2.17
C ARG A 296 23.16 7.63 -1.37
N GLY A 297 23.21 8.44 -0.31
CA GLY A 297 24.41 8.65 0.50
C GLY A 297 25.62 9.07 -0.33
N SER A 298 26.73 8.37 -0.16
CA SER A 298 27.97 8.56 -0.90
C SER A 298 28.07 7.71 -2.17
N CYS A 299 27.04 6.93 -2.51
CA CYS A 299 27.07 6.09 -3.70
C CYS A 299 27.11 6.93 -4.98
N ARG A 300 27.81 6.40 -6.00
CA ARG A 300 27.90 7.04 -7.33
C ARG A 300 26.72 6.63 -8.19
N GLU A 301 26.37 5.36 -8.17
CA GLU A 301 25.26 4.79 -8.92
C GLU A 301 24.34 4.03 -7.97
N VAL A 302 23.06 4.41 -7.97
CA VAL A 302 22.02 3.71 -7.22
C VAL A 302 20.82 3.53 -8.13
N ALA A 303 20.28 2.32 -8.17
CA ALA A 303 19.02 2.00 -8.82
C ALA A 303 18.05 1.44 -7.78
N PHE A 304 16.83 1.97 -7.76
CA PHE A 304 15.72 1.53 -6.93
C PHE A 304 14.66 0.88 -7.83
N ASN A 305 14.40 -0.42 -7.65
CA ASN A 305 13.46 -1.18 -8.48
C ASN A 305 13.66 -0.95 -9.99
N HIS A 306 14.92 -1.00 -10.45
CA HIS A 306 15.36 -0.77 -11.84
C HIS A 306 15.37 0.67 -12.33
N GLU A 307 14.96 1.64 -11.51
CA GLU A 307 14.98 3.07 -11.84
C GLU A 307 16.18 3.77 -11.18
N PRO A 308 16.92 4.65 -11.88
CA PRO A 308 18.00 5.40 -11.28
C PRO A 308 17.52 6.30 -10.12
N LEU A 309 18.24 6.25 -9.00
CA LEU A 309 17.98 7.08 -7.83
C LEU A 309 18.92 8.30 -7.79
N GLY A 310 18.35 9.49 -7.95
CA GLY A 310 19.03 10.78 -7.75
C GLY A 310 19.17 11.14 -6.26
N ASP A 311 19.11 12.44 -5.95
CA ASP A 311 19.28 12.95 -4.58
C ASP A 311 18.00 12.85 -3.71
N VAL A 312 16.89 12.42 -4.31
CA VAL A 312 15.61 12.25 -3.61
C VAL A 312 15.64 10.99 -2.76
N ARG A 313 14.97 11.02 -1.61
CA ARG A 313 14.78 9.82 -0.78
C ARG A 313 13.54 9.04 -1.19
N VAL A 314 13.64 7.71 -1.13
CA VAL A 314 12.53 6.79 -1.39
C VAL A 314 12.13 6.06 -0.13
N GLN A 315 10.83 5.93 0.11
CA GLN A 315 10.28 5.13 1.20
C GLN A 315 10.35 3.64 0.81
N LEU A 316 11.04 2.85 1.65
CA LEU A 316 11.21 1.42 1.40
C LEU A 316 10.04 0.61 1.96
N ILE A 317 9.71 -0.48 1.26
CA ILE A 317 8.83 -1.56 1.71
C ILE A 317 9.52 -2.92 1.56
N ARG A 318 8.99 -3.94 2.23
CA ARG A 318 9.45 -5.32 2.07
C ARG A 318 9.39 -5.74 0.60
N GLY A 319 10.46 -6.35 0.12
CA GLY A 319 10.60 -6.83 -1.25
C GLY A 319 11.16 -5.80 -2.24
N ASP A 320 11.37 -4.54 -1.82
CA ASP A 320 12.10 -3.57 -2.64
C ASP A 320 13.52 -4.06 -2.94
N ARG A 321 13.97 -3.77 -4.16
CA ARG A 321 15.30 -4.12 -4.66
C ARG A 321 16.11 -2.88 -4.94
N ILE A 322 17.32 -2.84 -4.41
CA ILE A 322 18.26 -1.73 -4.58
C ILE A 322 19.56 -2.29 -5.16
N VAL A 323 20.12 -1.61 -6.15
CA VAL A 323 21.49 -1.84 -6.63
C VAL A 323 22.28 -0.59 -6.35
N ALA A 324 23.34 -0.68 -5.54
CA ALA A 324 24.15 0.47 -5.15
C ALA A 324 25.64 0.17 -5.35
N ASP A 325 26.30 0.89 -6.26
CA ASP A 325 27.71 0.70 -6.63
C ASP A 325 28.09 -0.80 -6.87
N GLY A 326 27.16 -1.58 -7.43
CA GLY A 326 27.34 -3.01 -7.72
C GLY A 326 26.86 -3.98 -6.62
N ASP A 327 26.49 -3.50 -5.43
CA ASP A 327 25.86 -4.34 -4.41
C ASP A 327 24.35 -4.49 -4.68
N GLU A 328 23.90 -5.75 -4.86
CA GLU A 328 22.48 -6.12 -4.91
C GLU A 328 21.92 -6.29 -3.49
N ILE A 329 20.89 -5.50 -3.17
CA ILE A 329 20.27 -5.42 -1.84
C ILE A 329 18.77 -5.69 -1.96
N GLU A 330 18.27 -6.58 -1.12
CA GLU A 330 16.85 -6.86 -0.95
C GLU A 330 16.37 -6.38 0.42
N VAL A 331 15.24 -5.69 0.45
CA VAL A 331 14.58 -5.23 1.67
C VAL A 331 13.73 -6.35 2.28
N GLY A 332 14.04 -6.71 3.53
CA GLY A 332 13.34 -7.74 4.31
C GLY A 332 12.10 -7.28 5.06
#